data_AF-A0A1I0MPI6-F1
#
_entry.id   AF-A0A1I0MPI6-F1
#
_cell.length_a   1.000
_cell.length_b   1.000
_cell.length_c   1.000
_cell.angle_alpha   90.00
_cell.angle_beta   90.00
_cell.angle_gamma   90.00
#
_symmetry.space_group_name_H-M   'P 1'
#
loop_
_entity.id
_entity.type
_entity.pdbx_description
1 polymer ?
#
loop_
_entity_poly.entity_id
_entity_poly.type
_entity_poly.pdbx_seq_one_letter_code
_entity_poly.pdbx_strand_id
1 'polypeptide(L)' 'MPQCRNCGSHVTVQFAKVFGDNQDTVHNCMSCVPNAELDDGAASNADGTVDARHAWSD' A
#
# COMPACT_ATOMS: atom_id res chain seq x y z
N MET A 1 9.68 -10.05 10.96
CA MET A 1 9.18 -10.09 9.58
C MET A 1 8.35 -8.83 9.37
N PRO A 2 8.50 -8.10 8.24
CA PRO A 2 7.70 -6.90 8.03
C PRO A 2 6.21 -7.25 7.94
N GLN A 3 5.38 -6.32 8.35
CA GLN A 3 3.93 -6.48 8.48
C GLN A 3 3.22 -5.24 7.95
N CYS A 4 2.07 -5.45 7.33
CA CYS A 4 1.21 -4.37 6.86
C CYS A 4 0.63 -3.61 8.07
N ARG A 5 0.76 -2.28 8.09
CA ARG A 5 0.23 -1.43 9.17
C ARG A 5 -1.28 -1.29 9.14
N ASN A 6 -1.91 -1.45 7.98
CA ASN A 6 -3.36 -1.35 7.83
C ASN A 6 -4.08 -2.62 8.33
N CYS A 7 -3.66 -3.82 7.88
CA CYS A 7 -4.36 -5.07 8.22
C CYS A 7 -3.58 -6.04 9.12
N GLY A 8 -2.30 -5.79 9.41
CA GLY A 8 -1.46 -6.68 10.22
C GLY A 8 -0.96 -7.94 9.50
N SER A 9 -1.31 -8.13 8.22
CA SER A 9 -0.82 -9.27 7.44
C SER A 9 0.70 -9.27 7.30
N HIS A 10 1.29 -10.46 7.32
CA HIS A 10 2.71 -10.64 7.06
C HIS A 10 3.06 -10.30 5.61
N VAL A 11 4.14 -9.54 5.41
CA VAL A 11 4.70 -9.23 4.09
C VAL A 11 6.18 -9.62 4.04
N THR A 12 6.71 -9.79 2.83
CA THR A 12 8.12 -10.14 2.65
C THR A 12 9.01 -8.91 2.77
N VAL A 13 10.29 -9.13 3.09
CA VAL A 13 11.27 -8.04 3.13
C VAL A 13 11.47 -7.44 1.74
N GLN A 14 11.41 -8.23 0.68
CA GLN A 14 11.46 -7.69 -0.69
C GLN A 14 10.25 -6.80 -0.99
N PHE A 15 9.05 -7.16 -0.52
CA PHE A 15 7.86 -6.35 -0.70
C PHE A 15 8.02 -4.98 -0.02
N ALA A 16 8.49 -4.97 1.23
CA ALA A 16 8.74 -3.75 1.98
C ALA A 16 9.77 -2.81 1.32
N LYS A 17 10.76 -3.35 0.62
CA LYS A 17 11.75 -2.53 -0.10
C LYS A 17 11.22 -1.85 -1.36
N VAL A 18 10.21 -2.44 -1.99
CA VAL A 18 9.65 -1.92 -3.26
C VAL A 18 8.46 -1.01 -2.99
N PHE A 19 7.63 -1.41 -2.03
CA PHE A 19 6.32 -0.81 -1.78
C PHE A 19 6.23 -0.16 -0.39
N GLY A 20 7.26 -0.24 0.43
CA GLY A 20 7.30 0.45 1.72
C GLY A 20 7.54 1.94 1.57
N ASP A 21 7.48 2.65 2.69
CA ASP A 21 7.96 4.02 2.79
C ASP A 21 9.50 4.09 2.87
N ASN A 22 10.05 5.28 3.12
CA ASN A 22 11.49 5.49 3.30
C ASN A 22 12.11 4.72 4.48
N GLN A 23 11.31 4.06 5.30
CA GLN A 23 11.73 3.24 6.44
C GLN A 23 11.42 1.75 6.24
N ASP A 24 11.15 1.31 4.99
CA ASP A 24 10.69 -0.04 4.66
C ASP A 24 9.38 -0.42 5.37
N THR A 25 8.53 0.56 5.71
CA THR A 25 7.23 0.34 6.36
C THR A 25 6.11 0.26 5.33
N VAL A 26 5.38 -0.85 5.33
CA VAL A 26 4.27 -1.09 4.41
C VAL A 26 2.95 -0.66 5.05
N HIS A 27 2.29 0.34 4.48
CA HIS A 27 0.98 0.80 4.95
C HIS A 27 -0.14 -0.08 4.38
N ASN A 28 -0.10 -0.39 3.07
CA ASN A 28 -1.06 -1.28 2.42
C ASN A 28 -0.37 -2.47 1.72
N CYS A 29 -0.94 -3.66 1.83
CA CYS A 29 -0.46 -4.87 1.17
C CYS A 29 -1.39 -5.32 0.04
N MET A 30 -0.99 -6.35 -0.71
CA MET A 30 -1.81 -6.99 -1.77
C MET A 30 -3.21 -7.47 -1.32
N SER A 31 -3.42 -7.66 -0.01
CA SER A 31 -4.73 -8.00 0.54
C SER A 31 -5.58 -6.78 0.89
N CYS A 32 -4.97 -5.61 1.06
CA CYS A 32 -5.67 -4.36 1.32
C CYS A 32 -6.11 -3.69 0.02
N VAL A 33 -5.24 -3.70 -0.99
CA VAL A 33 -5.45 -3.04 -2.28
C VAL A 33 -4.94 -3.90 -3.44
N PRO A 34 -5.52 -3.77 -4.65
CA PRO A 34 -5.02 -4.42 -5.85
C PRO A 34 -3.57 -4.02 -6.18
N ASN A 35 -2.84 -4.91 -6.86
CA ASN A 35 -1.45 -4.63 -7.29
C ASN A 35 -1.30 -3.37 -8.15
N ALA A 36 -2.30 -3.04 -8.97
CA ALA A 36 -2.28 -1.84 -9.79
C ALA A 36 -2.22 -0.56 -8.92
N GLU A 37 -2.95 -0.55 -7.80
CA GLU A 37 -2.92 0.58 -6.87
C GLU A 37 -1.62 0.62 -6.06
N LEU A 38 -0.99 -0.53 -5.78
CA LEU A 38 0.32 -0.58 -5.13
C LEU A 38 1.42 0.06 -6.00
N ASP A 39 1.38 -0.18 -7.31
CA ASP A 39 2.34 0.39 -8.28
C ASP A 39 2.18 1.92 -8.40
N ASP A 40 0.93 2.41 -8.30
CA ASP A 40 0.60 3.84 -8.22
C ASP A 40 0.96 4.49 -6.87
N GLY A 41 1.56 3.74 -5.94
CA GLY A 41 2.06 4.24 -4.66
C GLY A 41 1.12 4.09 -3.46
N ALA A 42 -0.03 3.41 -3.61
CA ALA A 42 -0.98 3.19 -2.51
C ALA A 42 -0.39 2.41 -1.33
N ALA A 43 0.73 1.70 -1.55
CA ALA A 43 1.40 0.92 -0.52
C ALA A 43 2.07 1.74 0.59
N SER A 44 2.57 2.94 0.25
CA SER A 44 3.23 3.88 1.15
C SER A 44 2.25 4.94 1.70
N ASN A 45 1.10 5.10 1.05
CA ASN A 45 0.06 6.05 1.47
C ASN A 45 -0.68 5.51 2.71
N ALA A 46 -0.37 6.09 3.87
CA ALA A 46 -1.09 5.82 5.13
C ALA A 46 -2.50 6.41 5.17
N ASP A 47 -2.77 7.39 4.29
CA ASP A 47 -4.07 8.00 4.11
C ASP A 47 -4.88 7.13 3.15
N GLY A 48 -5.74 6.28 3.70
CA GLY A 48 -6.64 5.40 2.94
C GLY A 48 -7.75 6.16 2.19
N THR A 49 -7.44 7.30 1.59
CA THR A 49 -8.33 8.01 0.67
C THR A 49 -8.13 7.43 -0.73
N VAL A 50 -8.53 6.16 -0.89
CA VAL A 50 -8.89 5.62 -2.21
C VAL A 50 -10.19 6.29 -2.67
N ASP A 51 -10.15 7.60 -2.88
CA ASP A 51 -11.18 8.33 -3.62
C ASP A 51 -10.83 8.33 -5.11
N ALA A 52 -10.40 7.17 -5.62
CA ALA A 52 -10.32 6.90 -7.06
C ALA A 52 -11.72 6.94 -7.73
N ARG A 53 -12.79 7.09 -6.95
CA ARG A 53 -14.16 7.30 -7.45
C ARG A 53 -14.45 8.73 -7.90
N HIS A 54 -13.60 9.72 -7.58
CA HIS A 54 -13.75 11.11 -8.02
C HIS A 54 -12.80 11.54 -9.14
N ALA A 55 -11.83 10.71 -9.55
CA ALA A 55 -10.90 11.10 -10.61
C ALA A 55 -11.50 11.06 -12.03
N TRP A 56 -12.68 10.43 -12.20
CA TRP A 56 -13.37 10.26 -13.49
C TRP A 56 -14.82 10.75 -13.40
N SER A 57 -15.03 11.97 -12.91
CA SER A 57 -16.30 12.71 -13.05
C SER A 57 -16.02 14.19 -13.24
N ASP A 58 -15.50 14.57 -14.40
CA ASP A 58 -15.67 15.89 -15.04
C ASP A 58 -15.40 15.79 -16.54
#